data_AF-A0A820FFM6-F1
#
_entry.id   AF-A0A820FFM6-F1
#
_cell.length_a   1.000
_cell.length_b   1.000
_cell.length_c   1.000
_cell.angle_alpha   90.00
_cell.angle_beta   90.00
_cell.angle_gamma   90.00
#
_symmetry.space_group_name_H-M   'P 1'
#
loop_
_entity.id
_entity.type
_entity.pdbx_description
1 polymer ?
#
loop_
_entity_poly.entity_id
_entity_poly.type
_entity_poly.pdbx_seq_one_letter_code
_entity_poly.pdbx_strand_id
1 'polypeptide(L)'
;MDTDGRVIRLDSMSKVLSAGMRLGFLTAPIPLWQKLVYHQQVTSMHASSLSQMVALKLLEKWGLSGFHQHTEQISKFYENQKVLMVNAIKKHLNGI
;
A
#
# COMPACT_ATOMS: atom_id res chain seq x y z
N MET A 1 4.14 17.78 7.57
CA MET A 1 4.88 16.72 8.30
C MET A 1 4.34 16.69 9.72
N ASP A 2 4.26 15.51 10.36
CA ASP A 2 3.69 15.39 11.71
C ASP A 2 4.75 15.73 12.76
N THR A 3 4.55 16.81 13.50
CA THR A 3 5.43 17.28 14.60
C THR A 3 4.85 16.96 15.97
N ASP A 4 3.53 16.82 16.05
CA ASP A 4 2.80 16.78 17.32
C ASP A 4 2.23 15.37 17.60
N GLY A 5 2.51 14.40 16.73
CA GLY A 5 2.10 13.00 16.91
C GLY A 5 0.59 12.80 16.77
N ARG A 6 -0.05 13.50 15.82
CA ARG A 6 -1.51 13.44 15.60
C ARG A 6 -1.91 12.61 14.38
N VAL A 7 -0.94 12.11 13.60
CA VAL A 7 -1.20 11.41 12.35
C VAL A 7 -1.18 9.90 12.57
N ILE A 8 -2.23 9.23 12.11
CA ILE A 8 -2.24 7.79 11.87
C ILE A 8 -2.09 7.59 10.36
N ARG A 9 -1.04 6.89 9.94
CA ARG A 9 -0.81 6.50 8.56
C ARG A 9 -1.19 5.05 8.36
N LEU A 10 -1.99 4.78 7.34
CA LEU A 10 -2.41 3.44 6.95
C LEU A 10 -1.76 3.11 5.61
N ASP A 11 -1.00 2.01 5.57
CA ASP A 11 -0.33 1.53 4.37
C ASP A 11 -0.86 0.14 4.00
N SER A 12 -1.00 -0.12 2.70
CA SER A 12 -1.46 -1.42 2.19
C SER A 12 -0.59 -1.92 1.04
N MET A 13 -0.32 -3.23 1.06
CA MET A 13 0.35 -3.91 -0.05
C MET A 13 -0.59 -4.23 -1.22
N SER A 14 -1.88 -3.88 -1.14
CA SER A 14 -2.88 -4.25 -2.14
C SER A 14 -2.61 -3.68 -3.53
N LYS A 15 -1.95 -2.52 -3.60
CA LYS A 15 -1.63 -1.80 -4.84
C LYS A 15 -0.13 -1.79 -5.16
N VAL A 16 0.66 -2.43 -4.30
CA VAL A 16 2.13 -2.52 -4.43
C VAL A 16 2.54 -3.94 -4.77
N LEU A 17 1.99 -4.95 -4.09
CA LEU A 17 2.28 -6.36 -4.37
C LEU A 17 1.06 -7.06 -4.96
N SER A 18 -0.01 -7.19 -4.19
CA SER A 18 -1.26 -7.84 -4.62
C SER A 18 -2.38 -7.62 -3.61
N ALA A 19 -3.58 -7.31 -4.10
CA ALA A 19 -4.78 -7.19 -3.27
C ALA A 19 -5.16 -8.50 -2.56
N GLY A 20 -4.84 -9.65 -3.16
CA GLY A 20 -5.16 -10.98 -2.61
C GLY A 20 -4.35 -11.36 -1.37
N MET A 21 -3.22 -10.69 -1.11
CA MET A 21 -2.40 -10.97 0.08
C MET A 21 -3.05 -10.50 1.37
N ARG A 22 -3.99 -9.54 1.29
CA ARG A 22 -4.67 -8.93 2.46
C ARG A 22 -3.68 -8.41 3.52
N LEU A 23 -2.55 -7.86 3.07
CA LEU A 23 -1.51 -7.29 3.93
C LEU A 23 -1.56 -5.76 3.96
N GLY A 24 -1.36 -5.23 5.15
CA GLY A 24 -1.18 -3.81 5.41
C GLY A 24 -0.50 -3.62 6.76
N PHE A 25 -0.07 -2.39 7.02
CA PHE A 25 0.51 -1.97 8.28
C PHE A 25 0.09 -0.53 8.56
N LEU A 26 0.32 -0.08 9.77
CA LEU A 26 0.01 1.29 10.16
C LEU A 26 1.15 1.87 10.99
N THR A 27 1.29 3.19 10.90
CA THR A 27 2.18 3.98 11.75
C THR A 27 1.33 4.95 12.54
N ALA A 28 1.43 4.90 13.87
CA ALA A 28 0.59 5.69 14.77
C ALA A 28 1.38 6.15 16.00
N PRO A 29 0.97 7.25 16.67
CA PRO A 29 1.57 7.68 17.92
C PRO A 29 1.32 6.66 19.04
N ILE A 30 2.29 6.52 19.95
CA ILE A 30 2.29 5.51 21.03
C ILE A 30 0.99 5.48 21.84
N PRO A 31 0.37 6.61 22.23
CA PRO A 31 -0.90 6.59 23.00
C PRO A 31 -2.07 5.92 22.27
N LEU A 32 -2.06 5.91 20.94
CA LEU A 32 -3.11 5.29 20.11
C LEU A 32 -2.75 3.86 19.71
N TRP A 33 -1.46 3.53 19.63
CA TRP A 33 -0.97 2.22 19.24
C TRP A 33 -1.56 1.08 20.08
N GLN A 34 -1.56 1.19 21.40
CA GLN A 34 -2.10 0.13 22.28
C GLN A 34 -3.58 -0.17 22.01
N LYS A 35 -4.39 0.88 21.83
CA LYS A 35 -5.83 0.73 21.52
C LYS A 35 -6.05 0.03 20.19
N LEU A 36 -5.23 0.34 19.18
CA LEU A 36 -5.29 -0.30 17.87
C LEU A 36 -4.92 -1.78 17.94
N VAL A 37 -3.89 -2.14 18.72
CA VAL A 37 -3.50 -3.53 18.92
C VAL A 37 -4.61 -4.33 19.60
N TYR A 38 -5.23 -3.80 20.65
CA TYR A 38 -6.37 -4.48 21.30
C TYR A 38 -7.55 -4.67 20.35
N HIS A 39 -7.89 -3.65 19.57
CA HIS A 39 -8.93 -3.75 18.55
C HIS A 39 -8.59 -4.81 17.48
N GLN A 40 -7.34 -4.87 17.05
CA GLN A 40 -6.88 -5.86 16.07
C GLN A 40 -7.00 -7.28 16.62
N GLN A 41 -6.63 -7.50 17.88
CA GLN A 41 -6.71 -8.79 18.56
C GLN A 41 -8.14 -9.35 18.62
N VAL A 42 -9.15 -8.51 18.88
CA VAL A 42 -10.54 -8.98 18.98
C VAL A 42 -11.24 -9.13 17.62
N THR A 43 -10.74 -8.46 16.57
CA THR A 43 -11.41 -8.46 15.25
C THR A 43 -10.85 -9.52 14.31
N SER A 44 -9.55 -9.49 14.06
CA SER A 44 -8.91 -10.33 13.03
C SER A 44 -7.61 -10.98 13.50
N MET A 45 -7.22 -10.77 14.77
CA MET A 45 -5.98 -11.18 15.41
C MET A 45 -4.71 -10.70 14.72
N HIS A 46 -4.44 -11.14 13.49
CA HIS A 46 -3.29 -10.78 12.67
C HIS A 46 -3.58 -11.14 11.20
N ALA A 47 -2.77 -10.62 10.27
CA ALA A 47 -2.86 -11.02 8.87
C ALA A 47 -2.34 -12.45 8.66
N SER A 48 -2.72 -13.11 7.56
CA SER A 48 -2.28 -14.48 7.24
C SER A 48 -0.75 -14.65 7.33
N SER A 49 -0.28 -15.59 8.16
CA SER A 49 1.15 -15.87 8.35
C SER A 49 1.83 -16.31 7.06
N LEU A 50 1.14 -17.06 6.20
CA LEU A 50 1.67 -17.45 4.89
C LEU A 50 1.92 -16.22 4.01
N SER A 51 0.95 -15.29 3.96
CA SER A 51 1.10 -14.05 3.20
C SER A 51 2.24 -13.20 3.76
N GLN A 52 2.36 -13.09 5.09
CA GLN A 52 3.47 -12.39 5.74
C GLN A 52 4.82 -13.00 5.37
N MET A 53 4.95 -14.34 5.39
CA MET A 53 6.20 -15.03 5.04
C MET A 53 6.58 -14.84 3.56
N VAL A 54 5.63 -14.91 2.65
CA VAL A 54 5.87 -14.66 1.22
C VAL A 54 6.32 -13.21 1.00
N ALA A 55 5.63 -12.24 1.62
CA ALA A 55 6.01 -10.84 1.53
C ALA A 55 7.41 -10.60 2.10
N LEU A 56 7.72 -11.17 3.27
CA LEU A 56 9.02 -11.06 3.91
C LEU A 56 10.13 -11.59 3.01
N LYS A 57 10.00 -12.83 2.51
CA LYS A 57 11.03 -13.45 1.66
C LYS A 57 11.23 -12.69 0.35
N LEU A 58 10.17 -12.12 -0.22
CA LEU A 58 10.26 -11.28 -1.40
C LEU A 58 11.01 -9.98 -1.11
N LEU A 59 10.65 -9.28 -0.04
CA LEU A 59 11.28 -8.02 0.36
C LEU A 59 12.74 -8.21 0.77
N GLU A 60 13.07 -9.30 1.47
CA GLU A 60 14.45 -9.68 1.78
C GLU A 60 15.26 -9.92 0.50
N LYS A 61 14.69 -10.63 -0.48
CA LYS A 61 15.36 -10.92 -1.75
C LYS A 61 15.58 -9.66 -2.60
N TRP A 62 14.61 -8.75 -2.63
CA TRP A 62 14.71 -7.50 -3.38
C TRP A 62 15.62 -6.48 -2.70
N GLY A 63 15.65 -6.48 -1.37
CA GLY A 63 16.19 -5.37 -0.61
C GLY A 63 15.44 -4.06 -0.90
N LEU A 64 15.95 -2.97 -0.32
CA LEU A 64 15.32 -1.65 -0.48
C LEU A 64 15.40 -1.16 -1.94
N SER A 65 16.51 -1.41 -2.63
CA SER A 65 16.71 -1.01 -4.03
C SER A 65 15.75 -1.70 -4.97
N GLY A 66 15.60 -3.03 -4.86
CA GLY A 66 14.66 -3.79 -5.68
C GLY A 66 13.21 -3.41 -5.40
N PHE A 67 12.86 -3.12 -4.13
CA PHE A 67 11.54 -2.61 -3.79
C PHE A 67 11.26 -1.25 -4.45
N HIS A 68 12.21 -0.31 -4.40
CA HIS A 68 12.07 0.97 -5.08
C HIS A 68 11.91 0.82 -6.59
N GLN A 69 12.74 -0.01 -7.23
CA GLN A 69 12.63 -0.30 -8.65
C GLN A 69 11.25 -0.85 -9.03
N HIS A 70 10.73 -1.80 -8.23
CA HIS A 70 9.39 -2.35 -8.41
C HIS A 70 8.30 -1.28 -8.30
N THR A 71 8.37 -0.40 -7.29
CA THR A 71 7.40 0.69 -7.14
C THR A 71 7.45 1.70 -8.29
N GLU A 72 8.64 1.97 -8.83
CA GLU A 72 8.82 2.85 -9.98
C GLU A 72 8.23 2.23 -11.26
N GLN A 73 8.42 0.93 -11.47
CA GLN A 73 7.81 0.19 -12.58
C GLN A 73 6.27 0.24 -12.50
N ILE A 74 5.70 0.06 -11.32
CA ILE A 74 4.25 0.21 -11.09
C ILE A 74 3.80 1.64 -11.41
N SER A 75 4.53 2.65 -10.93
CA SER A 75 4.20 4.05 -11.19
C SER A 75 4.18 4.37 -12.69
N LYS A 76 5.21 3.94 -13.43
CA LYS A 76 5.30 4.09 -14.89
C LYS A 76 4.16 3.37 -15.61
N PHE A 77 3.81 2.16 -15.17
CA PHE A 77 2.68 1.43 -15.72
C PHE A 77 1.36 2.22 -15.57
N TYR A 78 1.04 2.70 -14.38
CA TYR A 78 -0.19 3.46 -14.14
C TYR A 78 -0.16 4.85 -14.80
N GLU A 79 1.01 5.47 -14.95
CA GLU A 79 1.16 6.69 -15.72
C GLU A 79 0.75 6.50 -17.18
N ASN A 80 1.21 5.42 -17.82
CA ASN A 80 0.80 5.10 -19.19
C ASN A 80 -0.71 4.87 -19.30
N GLN A 81 -1.29 4.11 -18.37
CA GLN A 81 -2.74 3.88 -18.32
C GLN A 81 -3.53 5.20 -18.16
N LYS A 82 -3.04 6.10 -17.30
CA LYS A 82 -3.62 7.45 -17.11
C LYS A 82 -3.59 8.25 -18.41
N VAL A 83 -2.46 8.27 -19.13
CA VAL A 83 -2.32 9.00 -20.40
C VAL A 83 -3.30 8.47 -21.44
N LEU A 84 -3.40 7.15 -21.59
CA LEU A 84 -4.35 6.52 -22.53
C LEU A 84 -5.81 6.89 -22.18
N MET A 85 -6.17 6.82 -20.89
CA MET A 85 -7.51 7.18 -20.44
C MET A 85 -7.83 8.66 -20.72
N VAL A 86 -6.91 9.58 -20.40
CA VAL A 86 -7.10 11.02 -20.65
C VAL A 86 -7.24 11.31 -22.15
N ASN A 87 -6.45 10.65 -23.00
CA ASN A 87 -6.55 10.81 -24.45
C ASN A 87 -7.89 10.28 -25.00
N ALA A 88 -8.35 9.13 -24.49
CA ALA A 88 -9.65 8.59 -24.85
C ALA A 88 -10.80 9.52 -24.44
N ILE A 89 -10.74 10.07 -23.21
CA ILE A 89 -11.70 11.07 -22.72
C ILE A 89 -11.71 12.28 -23.65
N LYS A 90 -10.55 12.87 -23.97
CA LYS A 90 -10.47 14.03 -24.88
C LYS A 90 -11.01 13.73 -26.27
N LYS A 91 -10.81 12.51 -26.78
CA LYS A 91 -11.28 12.11 -28.12
C LYS A 91 -12.80 11.92 -28.17
N HIS A 92 -13.39 11.33 -27.13
CA HIS A 92 -14.77 10.85 -27.17
C HIS A 92 -15.75 11.69 -26.35
N LEU A 93 -15.27 12.52 -25.41
CA LEU A 93 -16.08 13.32 -24.49
C LEU A 93 -15.82 14.83 -24.63
N ASN A 94 -15.07 15.28 -25.64
CA ASN A 94 -14.97 16.71 -25.94
C ASN A 94 -16.29 17.21 -26.56
N GLY A 95 -17.06 17.99 -25.79
CA GLY A 95 -18.29 18.63 -26.26
C GLY A 95 -19.59 18.15 -25.60
N ILE A 96 -19.48 17.27 -24.60
CA ILE A 96 -20.47 17.15 -23.52
C ILE A 96 -19.94 18.00 -22.35
#